data_AF-A0A168AK57-F1
#
_entry.id   AF-A0A168AK57-F1
#
_cell.length_a   1.000
_cell.length_b   1.000
_cell.length_c   1.000
_cell.angle_alpha   90.00
_cell.angle_beta   90.00
_cell.angle_gamma   90.00
#
_symmetry.space_group_name_H-M   'P 1'
#
loop_
_entity.id
_entity.type
_entity.pdbx_description
1 polymer ?
#
loop_
_entity_poly.entity_id
_entity_poly.type
_entity_poly.pdbx_seq_one_letter_code
_entity_poly.pdbx_strand_id
1 'polypeptide(L)'
;MLFVFLITCCGFSQNNNRTYIQFDVAIPLKGNPDRGEIDPNGNTNKSWFLPDGLSSTIGYGLHYNQWIALGIHSGIDWKWHDKLVIVPVFINLKLSPKIGANTRLALQLGSGKAIALGRGALSGDYKKLSLGVQTPDDLIIFVELNQFKIPFGNLKENGSISLGLSLITF
;
A
#
# COMPACT_ATOMS: atom_id res chain seq x y z
N MET A 1 -7.11 28.68 25.54
CA MET A 1 -8.26 27.76 25.33
C MET A 1 -8.02 26.78 24.17
N LEU A 2 -6.83 26.17 24.10
CA LEU A 2 -6.49 25.13 23.10
C LEU A 2 -5.83 23.90 23.76
N PHE A 3 -5.24 24.07 24.94
CA PHE A 3 -4.57 23.01 25.70
C PHE A 3 -5.53 22.03 26.40
N VAL A 4 -6.78 22.42 26.64
CA VAL A 4 -7.75 21.57 27.36
C VAL A 4 -8.33 20.47 26.46
N PHE A 5 -8.28 20.63 25.13
CA PHE A 5 -8.81 19.64 24.18
C PHE A 5 -7.85 18.45 23.95
N LEU A 6 -6.55 18.61 24.25
CA LEU A 6 -5.55 17.55 24.09
C LEU A 6 -5.53 16.56 25.25
N ILE A 7 -6.06 16.93 26.43
CA ILE A 7 -6.03 16.10 27.63
C ILE A 7 -7.24 15.15 27.72
N THR A 8 -8.35 15.45 27.03
CA THR A 8 -9.54 14.60 27.02
C THR A 8 -9.40 13.31 26.20
N CYS A 9 -8.38 13.19 25.33
CA CYS A 9 -8.12 11.94 24.60
C CYS A 9 -7.38 10.87 25.42
N CYS A 10 -6.79 11.21 26.57
CA CYS A 10 -6.03 10.27 27.40
C CYS A 10 -6.91 9.44 28.35
N GLY A 11 -8.23 9.65 28.37
CA GLY A 11 -9.16 9.08 29.35
C GLY A 11 -9.83 7.75 29.00
N PHE A 12 -9.36 7.00 28.00
CA PHE A 12 -9.92 5.69 27.66
C PHE A 12 -8.88 4.57 27.71
N SER A 13 -8.30 4.36 28.89
CA SER A 13 -7.63 3.10 29.23
C SER A 13 -8.67 2.13 29.81
N GLN A 14 -9.46 1.53 28.94
CA GLN A 14 -10.21 0.31 29.25
C GLN A 14 -9.61 -0.82 28.42
N ASN A 15 -9.30 -1.92 29.10
CA ASN A 15 -8.72 -3.16 28.61
C ASN A 15 -9.49 -3.73 27.41
N ASN A 16 -9.19 -3.22 26.22
CA ASN A 16 -9.63 -3.68 24.93
C ASN A 16 -8.45 -3.38 24.01
N ASN A 17 -7.82 -4.39 23.40
CA ASN A 17 -6.75 -4.16 22.43
C ASN A 17 -7.32 -3.28 21.32
N ARG A 18 -6.88 -2.01 21.27
CA ARG A 18 -7.27 -1.04 20.24
C ARG A 18 -6.18 -0.89 19.20
N THR A 19 -5.22 -1.79 19.17
CA THR A 19 -4.06 -1.77 18.30
C THR A 19 -4.25 -2.72 17.15
N TYR A 20 -3.58 -2.50 16.02
CA TYR A 20 -3.53 -3.50 14.96
C TYR A 20 -2.12 -3.60 14.39
N ILE A 21 -1.78 -4.78 13.90
CA ILE A 21 -0.60 -5.04 13.07
C ILE A 21 -1.12 -5.51 11.71
N GLN A 22 -0.53 -5.01 10.64
CA GLN A 22 -0.87 -5.41 9.28
C GLN A 22 0.42 -5.72 8.51
N PHE A 23 0.40 -6.80 7.74
CA PHE A 23 1.48 -7.19 6.84
C PHE A 23 0.94 -7.37 5.44
N ASP A 24 1.50 -6.66 4.47
CA ASP A 24 1.09 -6.65 3.07
C ASP A 24 2.22 -7.20 2.18
N VAL A 25 1.85 -7.98 1.17
CA VAL A 25 2.73 -8.35 0.04
C VAL A 25 1.97 -8.08 -1.24
N ALA A 26 2.58 -7.40 -2.20
CA ALA A 26 1.95 -7.16 -3.49
C ALA A 26 2.93 -7.27 -4.66
N ILE A 27 2.37 -7.52 -5.85
CA ILE A 27 3.09 -7.56 -7.10
C ILE A 27 2.65 -6.34 -7.92
N PRO A 28 3.52 -5.32 -8.08
CA PRO A 28 3.25 -4.22 -8.98
C PRO A 28 3.22 -4.71 -10.43
N LEU A 29 2.27 -4.18 -11.19
CA LEU A 29 2.05 -4.42 -12.60
C LEU A 29 2.31 -3.12 -13.37
N LYS A 30 3.04 -3.25 -14.47
CA LYS A 30 3.30 -2.18 -15.43
C LYS A 30 2.59 -2.51 -16.76
N GLY A 31 2.15 -1.49 -17.48
CA GLY A 31 1.63 -1.67 -18.84
C GLY A 31 2.72 -2.25 -19.75
N ASN A 32 2.37 -3.26 -20.54
CA ASN A 32 3.30 -3.91 -21.47
C ASN A 32 3.61 -2.97 -22.66
N PRO A 33 4.85 -2.47 -22.83
CA PRO A 33 5.20 -1.60 -23.95
C PRO A 33 5.22 -2.34 -25.29
N ASP A 34 5.56 -3.63 -25.29
CA ASP A 34 5.75 -4.45 -26.49
C ASP A 34 4.43 -5.09 -26.95
N ARG A 35 3.29 -4.57 -26.47
CA ARG A 35 1.98 -5.13 -26.77
C ARG A 35 1.63 -4.88 -28.23
N GLY A 36 1.33 -5.96 -28.94
CA GLY A 36 1.05 -5.92 -30.38
C GLY A 36 2.30 -5.98 -31.24
N GLU A 37 3.50 -6.00 -30.65
CA GLU A 37 4.72 -6.32 -31.37
C GLU A 37 4.74 -7.82 -31.70
N ILE A 38 5.28 -8.13 -32.88
CA ILE A 38 5.46 -9.49 -33.39
C ILE A 38 6.90 -9.87 -33.09
N ASP A 39 7.10 -10.91 -32.29
CA ASP A 39 8.43 -11.39 -31.96
C ASP A 39 9.13 -11.97 -33.22
N PRO A 40 10.46 -12.16 -33.19
CA PRO A 40 11.21 -12.78 -34.30
C PRO A 40 10.78 -14.24 -34.62
N ASN A 41 9.99 -14.87 -33.75
CA ASN A 41 9.43 -16.21 -33.90
C ASN A 41 7.98 -16.20 -34.41
N GLY A 42 7.43 -15.03 -34.78
CA GLY A 42 6.07 -14.86 -35.31
C GLY A 42 4.95 -14.79 -34.26
N ASN A 43 5.27 -14.71 -32.96
CA ASN A 43 4.27 -14.60 -31.90
C ASN A 43 3.94 -13.14 -31.59
N THR A 44 2.65 -12.81 -31.58
CA THR A 44 2.20 -11.48 -31.16
C THR A 44 2.03 -11.43 -29.64
N ASN A 45 2.68 -10.46 -28.98
CA ASN A 45 2.53 -10.27 -27.54
C ASN A 45 1.16 -9.65 -27.22
N LYS A 46 0.27 -10.45 -26.62
CA LYS A 46 -1.11 -10.03 -26.27
C LYS A 46 -1.28 -9.54 -24.83
N SER A 47 -0.23 -9.61 -24.00
CA SER A 47 -0.37 -9.24 -22.59
C SER A 47 -0.56 -7.74 -22.42
N TRP A 48 -1.53 -7.35 -21.59
CA TRP A 48 -1.77 -5.95 -21.24
C TRP A 48 -0.84 -5.45 -20.14
N PHE A 49 -0.43 -6.34 -19.22
CA PHE A 49 0.34 -6.01 -18.03
C PHE A 49 1.49 -7.00 -17.83
N LEU A 50 2.59 -6.51 -17.28
CA LEU A 50 3.75 -7.31 -16.89
C LEU A 50 4.07 -7.06 -15.41
N PRO A 51 4.48 -8.09 -14.66
CA PRO A 51 4.99 -7.88 -13.31
C PRO A 51 6.25 -7.02 -13.35
N ASP A 52 6.28 -6.00 -12.52
CA ASP A 52 7.33 -4.97 -12.49
C ASP A 52 8.08 -4.94 -11.15
N GLY A 53 7.89 -5.95 -10.31
CA GLY A 53 8.53 -5.99 -9.01
C GLY A 53 7.83 -6.81 -7.96
N LEU A 54 8.23 -6.55 -6.72
CA LEU A 54 7.65 -7.10 -5.49
C LEU A 54 7.62 -6.01 -4.42
N SER A 55 6.52 -5.92 -3.69
CA SER A 55 6.37 -5.04 -2.53
C SER A 55 6.08 -5.82 -1.27
N SER A 56 6.62 -5.35 -0.15
CA SER A 56 6.24 -5.83 1.17
C SER A 56 6.16 -4.65 2.13
N THR A 57 5.08 -4.57 2.91
CA THR A 57 4.83 -3.48 3.85
C THR A 57 4.38 -4.05 5.19
N ILE A 58 4.85 -3.46 6.29
CA ILE A 58 4.35 -3.72 7.63
C ILE A 58 3.80 -2.43 8.22
N GLY A 59 2.70 -2.55 8.96
CA GLY A 59 2.00 -1.44 9.58
C GLY A 59 1.60 -1.73 11.01
N TYR A 60 1.62 -0.69 11.83
CA TYR A 60 1.11 -0.72 13.19
C TYR A 60 0.26 0.53 13.45
N GLY A 61 -0.83 0.37 14.19
CA GLY A 61 -1.68 1.51 14.49
C GLY A 61 -2.80 1.20 15.45
N LEU A 62 -3.78 2.10 15.47
CA LEU A 62 -4.98 2.00 16.28
C LEU A 62 -6.19 1.70 15.40
N HIS A 63 -7.17 0.98 15.95
CA HIS A 63 -8.45 0.74 15.30
C HIS A 63 -9.62 1.00 16.24
N TYR A 64 -10.78 1.27 15.64
CA TYR A 64 -12.06 1.42 16.31
C TYR A 64 -13.06 0.46 15.68
N ASN A 65 -13.53 -0.52 16.46
CA ASN A 65 -14.50 -1.55 16.06
C ASN A 65 -14.17 -2.29 14.74
N GLN A 66 -12.86 -2.37 14.43
CA GLN A 66 -12.34 -2.92 13.16
C GLN A 66 -12.92 -2.23 11.91
N TRP A 67 -13.59 -1.09 12.09
CA TRP A 67 -14.25 -0.35 11.02
C TRP A 67 -13.38 0.79 10.53
N ILE A 68 -12.76 1.51 11.45
CA ILE A 68 -11.86 2.61 11.14
C ILE A 68 -10.53 2.28 11.79
N ALA A 69 -9.42 2.37 11.04
CA ALA A 69 -8.10 2.22 11.59
C ALA A 69 -7.15 3.29 11.05
N LEU A 70 -6.22 3.72 11.90
CA LEU A 70 -5.19 4.70 11.58
C LEU A 70 -3.86 4.17 12.08
N GLY A 71 -2.85 4.12 11.22
CA GLY A 71 -1.53 3.61 11.60
C GLY A 71 -0.40 4.20 10.79
N ILE A 72 0.81 3.84 11.17
CA ILE A 72 2.03 4.14 10.43
C ILE A 72 2.51 2.85 9.78
N HIS A 73 2.85 2.94 8.50
CA HIS A 73 3.24 1.82 7.66
C HIS A 73 4.60 2.13 7.04
N SER A 74 5.41 1.10 6.90
CA SER A 74 6.68 1.18 6.18
C SER A 74 6.96 -0.15 5.49
N GLY A 75 7.71 -0.10 4.38
CA GLY A 75 7.92 -1.27 3.56
C GLY A 75 9.14 -1.17 2.67
N ILE A 76 9.24 -2.15 1.77
CA ILE A 76 10.22 -2.23 0.70
C ILE A 76 9.47 -2.50 -0.59
N ASP A 77 9.67 -1.63 -1.57
CA ASP A 77 9.18 -1.72 -2.94
C ASP A 77 10.38 -1.96 -3.85
N TRP A 78 10.51 -3.16 -4.41
CA TRP A 78 11.54 -3.47 -5.39
C TRP A 78 10.96 -3.40 -6.80
N LYS A 79 11.41 -2.42 -7.60
CA LYS A 79 11.07 -2.25 -9.00
C LYS A 79 12.15 -2.87 -9.89
N TRP A 80 11.78 -3.87 -10.68
CA TRP A 80 12.74 -4.61 -11.51
C TRP A 80 13.19 -3.83 -12.74
N HIS A 81 12.26 -3.19 -13.45
CA HIS A 81 12.56 -2.47 -14.68
C HIS A 81 13.52 -1.29 -14.43
N ASP A 82 13.22 -0.47 -13.43
CA ASP A 82 14.03 0.70 -13.07
C ASP A 82 15.26 0.32 -12.21
N LYS A 83 15.41 -0.97 -11.85
CA LYS A 83 16.45 -1.49 -10.94
C LYS A 83 16.57 -0.61 -9.69
N LEU A 84 15.43 -0.40 -9.04
CA LEU A 84 15.27 0.55 -7.96
C LEU A 84 14.61 -0.13 -6.75
N VAL A 85 15.17 0.13 -5.57
CA VAL A 85 14.58 -0.28 -4.29
C VAL A 85 14.13 0.97 -3.56
N ILE A 86 12.86 1.00 -3.17
CA ILE A 86 12.21 2.14 -2.54
C ILE A 86 11.72 1.72 -1.16
N VAL A 87 11.92 2.56 -0.16
CA VAL A 87 11.39 2.39 1.19
C VAL A 87 10.33 3.47 1.42
N PRO A 88 9.03 3.13 1.32
CA PRO A 88 7.97 4.02 1.75
C PRO A 88 7.84 4.06 3.28
N VAL A 89 7.52 5.24 3.80
CA VAL A 89 7.10 5.48 5.20
C VAL A 89 5.90 6.41 5.14
N PHE A 90 4.74 5.94 5.62
CA PHE A 90 3.48 6.66 5.42
C PHE A 90 2.48 6.43 6.54
N ILE A 91 1.55 7.37 6.67
CA ILE A 91 0.37 7.22 7.51
C ILE A 91 -0.72 6.57 6.65
N ASN A 92 -1.40 5.58 7.21
CA ASN A 92 -2.45 4.81 6.55
C ASN A 92 -3.77 4.95 7.31
N LEU A 93 -4.81 5.42 6.60
CA LEU A 93 -6.19 5.42 7.06
C LEU A 93 -6.93 4.28 6.36
N LYS A 94 -7.52 3.39 7.15
CA LYS A 94 -8.31 2.25 6.68
C LYS A 94 -9.76 2.37 7.09
N LEU A 95 -10.65 2.16 6.13
CA LEU A 95 -12.10 2.06 6.30
C LEU A 95 -12.54 0.66 5.88
N SER A 96 -13.19 -0.05 6.78
CA SER A 96 -13.59 -1.43 6.56
C SER A 96 -15.05 -1.67 6.91
N PRO A 97 -16.03 -1.16 6.15
CA PRO A 97 -17.45 -1.43 6.42
C PRO A 97 -17.77 -2.92 6.24
N LYS A 98 -18.65 -3.46 7.08
CA LYS A 98 -19.18 -4.82 6.91
C LYS A 98 -20.10 -4.83 5.70
N ILE A 99 -19.91 -5.79 4.78
CA ILE A 99 -20.73 -5.96 3.58
C ILE A 99 -21.50 -7.28 3.55
N GLY A 100 -21.18 -8.20 4.46
CA GLY A 100 -21.88 -9.46 4.68
C GLY A 100 -21.73 -9.91 6.13
N ALA A 101 -22.12 -11.15 6.42
CA ALA A 101 -22.06 -11.71 7.78
C ALA A 101 -20.61 -11.67 8.33
N ASN A 102 -19.65 -12.16 7.53
CA ASN A 102 -18.24 -12.28 7.92
C ASN A 102 -17.26 -11.65 6.90
N THR A 103 -17.76 -10.84 5.97
CA THR A 103 -16.95 -10.20 4.93
C THR A 103 -16.97 -8.69 5.12
N ARG A 104 -15.81 -8.06 5.01
CA ARG A 104 -15.67 -6.59 5.05
C ARG A 104 -15.03 -6.10 3.77
N LEU A 105 -15.43 -4.91 3.33
CA LEU A 105 -14.64 -4.17 2.36
C LEU A 105 -13.41 -3.59 3.08
N ALA A 106 -12.33 -3.31 2.37
CA ALA A 106 -11.14 -2.67 2.92
C ALA A 106 -10.67 -1.58 1.97
N LEU A 107 -11.01 -0.34 2.29
CA LEU A 107 -10.51 0.85 1.60
C LEU A 107 -9.37 1.43 2.44
N GLN A 108 -8.19 1.63 1.84
CA GLN A 108 -7.03 2.21 2.53
C GLN A 108 -6.48 3.40 1.76
N LEU A 109 -6.12 4.46 2.48
CA LEU A 109 -5.53 5.69 1.97
C LEU A 109 -4.22 5.93 2.70
N GLY A 110 -3.12 5.89 1.96
CA GLY A 110 -1.77 6.11 2.46
C GLY A 110 -1.17 7.43 1.95
N SER A 111 -0.50 8.17 2.81
CA SER A 111 0.26 9.38 2.43
C SER A 111 1.53 9.51 3.26
N GLY A 112 2.65 9.79 2.61
CA GLY A 112 3.95 9.87 3.28
C GLY A 112 5.11 10.18 2.35
N LYS A 113 6.27 9.60 2.67
CA LYS A 113 7.52 9.77 1.92
C LYS A 113 8.02 8.44 1.40
N ALA A 114 8.67 8.46 0.26
CA ALA A 114 9.38 7.34 -0.32
C ALA A 114 10.86 7.68 -0.46
N ILE A 115 11.73 6.76 -0.08
CA ILE A 115 13.18 6.94 -0.10
C ILE A 115 13.78 5.88 -1.03
N ALA A 116 14.50 6.29 -2.06
CA ALA A 116 15.23 5.38 -2.95
C ALA A 116 16.56 4.98 -2.33
N LEU A 117 16.75 3.68 -2.12
CA LEU A 117 18.01 3.12 -1.61
C LEU A 117 19.06 2.99 -2.72
N GLY A 118 20.32 3.26 -2.40
CA GLY A 118 21.46 3.07 -3.30
C GLY A 118 21.57 4.08 -4.45
N ARG A 119 20.75 5.14 -4.47
CA ARG A 119 20.70 6.15 -5.55
C ARG A 119 20.90 7.59 -5.04
N GLY A 120 21.74 7.81 -4.03
CA GLY A 120 22.14 9.15 -3.60
C GLY A 120 21.10 9.94 -2.78
N ALA A 121 20.40 9.27 -1.85
CA ALA A 121 19.42 9.88 -0.93
C ALA A 121 18.24 10.59 -1.63
N LEU A 122 17.80 10.07 -2.77
CA LEU A 122 16.61 10.57 -3.44
C LEU A 122 15.37 10.22 -2.61
N SER A 123 14.62 11.24 -2.20
CA SER A 123 13.35 11.10 -1.51
C SER A 123 12.24 11.81 -2.28
N GLY A 124 11.02 11.31 -2.16
CA GLY A 124 9.85 11.83 -2.84
C GLY A 124 8.59 11.67 -2.02
N ASP A 125 7.49 12.22 -2.52
CA ASP A 125 6.17 11.98 -1.95
C ASP A 125 5.67 10.58 -2.31
N TYR A 126 4.99 9.96 -1.35
CA TYR A 126 4.33 8.67 -1.51
C TYR A 126 2.83 8.82 -1.26
N LYS A 127 2.02 8.27 -2.17
CA LYS A 127 0.58 8.14 -1.99
C LYS A 127 0.15 6.72 -2.34
N LYS A 128 -0.77 6.18 -1.56
CA LYS A 128 -1.37 4.86 -1.76
C LYS A 128 -2.89 4.96 -1.68
N LEU A 129 -3.57 4.28 -2.60
CA LEU A 129 -5.00 4.02 -2.55
C LEU A 129 -5.20 2.53 -2.78
N SER A 130 -5.78 1.83 -1.81
CA SER A 130 -6.02 0.39 -1.90
C SER A 130 -7.49 0.08 -1.69
N LEU A 131 -8.00 -0.84 -2.49
CA LEU A 131 -9.33 -1.41 -2.35
C LEU A 131 -9.21 -2.93 -2.28
N GLY A 132 -9.81 -3.53 -1.27
CA GLY A 132 -9.77 -4.97 -1.09
C GLY A 132 -10.99 -5.52 -0.38
N VAL A 133 -11.01 -6.84 -0.27
CA VAL A 133 -12.03 -7.61 0.45
C VAL A 133 -11.35 -8.38 1.56
N GLN A 134 -11.79 -8.15 2.79
CA GLN A 134 -11.37 -8.86 3.98
C GLN A 134 -12.27 -10.08 4.20
N THR A 135 -11.63 -11.23 4.26
CA THR A 135 -12.22 -12.53 4.56
C THR A 135 -12.37 -12.75 6.07
N PRO A 136 -13.07 -13.80 6.51
CA PRO A 136 -13.26 -14.10 7.94
C PRO A 136 -11.95 -14.39 8.68
N ASP A 137 -10.92 -14.86 7.98
CA ASP A 137 -9.62 -15.23 8.55
C ASP A 137 -8.64 -14.04 8.61
N ASP A 138 -9.17 -12.81 8.59
CA ASP A 138 -8.42 -11.55 8.55
C ASP A 138 -7.42 -11.40 7.39
N LEU A 139 -7.54 -12.25 6.37
CA LEU A 139 -6.85 -12.10 5.09
C LEU A 139 -7.60 -11.10 4.20
N ILE A 140 -6.87 -10.16 3.60
CA ILE A 140 -7.39 -9.15 2.69
C ILE A 140 -6.76 -9.37 1.32
N ILE A 141 -7.59 -9.56 0.31
CA ILE A 141 -7.17 -9.56 -1.09
C ILE A 141 -7.40 -8.15 -1.62
N PHE A 142 -6.39 -7.50 -2.17
CA PHE A 142 -6.49 -6.10 -2.57
C PHE A 142 -5.86 -5.79 -3.93
N VAL A 143 -6.39 -4.73 -4.52
CA VAL A 143 -5.78 -3.99 -5.62
C VAL A 143 -5.37 -2.63 -5.07
N GLU A 144 -4.15 -2.20 -5.34
CA GLU A 144 -3.66 -0.90 -4.90
C GLU A 144 -3.08 -0.07 -6.05
N LEU A 145 -3.20 1.24 -5.90
CA LEU A 145 -2.57 2.25 -6.72
C LEU A 145 -1.53 2.96 -5.85
N ASN A 146 -0.27 2.86 -6.24
CA ASN A 146 0.83 3.55 -5.57
C ASN A 146 1.39 4.61 -6.50
N GLN A 147 1.63 5.81 -5.97
CA GLN A 147 2.28 6.90 -6.70
C GLN A 147 3.55 7.31 -5.95
N PHE A 148 4.67 7.30 -6.67
CA PHE A 148 5.97 7.74 -6.19
C PHE A 148 6.40 8.98 -6.97
N LYS A 149 6.67 10.07 -6.26
CA LYS A 149 7.21 11.32 -6.83
C LYS A 149 8.69 11.46 -6.49
N ILE A 150 9.49 10.49 -6.90
CA ILE A 150 10.95 10.50 -6.68
C ILE A 150 11.61 11.11 -7.93
N PRO A 151 12.43 12.17 -7.79
CA PRO A 151 13.11 12.79 -8.92
C PRO A 151 14.28 11.90 -9.39
N PHE A 152 14.00 10.85 -10.15
CA PHE A 152 15.00 9.96 -10.74
C PHE A 152 14.83 9.89 -12.27
N GLY A 153 15.76 10.49 -13.01
CA GLY A 153 15.70 10.55 -14.49
C GLY A 153 14.52 11.40 -15.02
N ASN A 154 13.91 10.96 -16.13
CA ASN A 154 12.71 11.58 -16.73
C ASN A 154 11.39 11.13 -16.06
N LEU A 155 11.46 10.36 -14.98
CA LEU A 155 10.29 9.78 -14.30
C LEU A 155 9.76 10.80 -13.29
N LYS A 156 9.06 11.83 -13.78
CA LYS A 156 8.49 12.87 -12.90
C LYS A 156 7.36 12.31 -12.01
N GLU A 157 6.66 11.26 -12.44
CA GLU A 157 5.61 10.59 -11.68
C GLU A 157 5.53 9.10 -12.09
N ASN A 158 5.89 8.18 -11.20
CA ASN A 158 5.71 6.74 -11.43
C ASN A 158 4.51 6.25 -10.61
N GLY A 159 3.40 6.00 -11.29
CA GLY A 159 2.25 5.28 -10.75
C GLY A 159 2.35 3.79 -11.05
N SER A 160 2.00 2.93 -10.10
CA SER A 160 1.88 1.48 -10.33
C SER A 160 0.58 0.93 -9.76
N ILE A 161 -0.03 0.02 -10.50
CA ILE A 161 -1.15 -0.80 -10.02
C ILE A 161 -0.54 -2.08 -9.44
N SER A 162 -0.91 -2.49 -8.24
CA SER A 162 -0.43 -3.75 -7.66
C SER A 162 -1.59 -4.64 -7.25
N LEU A 163 -1.36 -5.95 -7.30
CA LEU A 163 -2.27 -6.96 -6.74
C LEU A 163 -1.58 -7.60 -5.53
N GLY A 164 -2.29 -7.73 -4.42
CA GLY A 164 -1.66 -8.19 -3.18
C GLY A 164 -2.56 -8.90 -2.20
N LEU A 165 -1.89 -9.43 -1.19
CA LEU A 165 -2.47 -10.10 -0.03
C LEU A 165 -1.99 -9.38 1.22
N SER A 166 -2.90 -9.20 2.17
CA SER A 166 -2.61 -8.58 3.45
C SER A 166 -3.18 -9.41 4.59
N LEU A 167 -2.41 -9.58 5.65
CA LEU A 167 -2.84 -10.20 6.89
C LEU A 167 -2.93 -9.10 7.95
N ILE A 168 -4.10 -8.96 8.58
CA ILE A 168 -4.29 -8.02 9.69
C ILE A 168 -4.56 -8.78 10.99
N THR A 169 -4.09 -8.24 12.11
CA THR A 169 -4.39 -8.76 13.46
C THR A 169 -4.74 -7.58 14.36
N PHE A 170 -5.78 -7.75 15.19
CA PHE A 170 -6.31 -6.75 16.12
C PHE A 170 -6.07 -7.19 17.57
#